data_AF-A0A2A9M6B4-F1
#
_entry.id   AF-A0A2A9M6B4-F1
#
_cell.length_a   1.000
_cell.length_b   1.000
_cell.length_c   1.000
_cell.angle_alpha   90.00
_cell.angle_beta   90.00
_cell.angle_gamma   90.00
#
_symmetry.space_group_name_H-M   'P 1'
#
loop_
_entity.id
_entity.type
_entity.pdbx_description
1 polymer ?
#
loop_
_entity_poly.entity_id
_entity_poly.type
_entity_poly.pdbx_seq_one_letter_code
_entity_poly.pdbx_strand_id
1 'polypeptide(L)'
;MVIVTTSLHALILICSYLTKFYCASMVSRTHQISMSLFRAHLVFYRCALNLNSSYNFGFLVAITFVLQIITGITLAFRYTSEASCAFASVQHLVREVAAGWEFRMLHATTASFVFLCILIHMSRGMYNSSYSYLTTAWMSGLVLYLLTIATAFLGYVLPWGQMSFWGATVITNLLSPIPYLVPWLLGGYYVSDVTLKRFFVLHFILPFVGCILIVLHIFYLHLNGSSNPAGIDSALKVAFYPHMLMTDAKCLSYLIGLIFLQTAFGLIELSHPDNSIPVNRFVTPLHIVPEWYFLAYYAVLKVIPSKTGGLLVFMLSTLLNEISTTMKLIC
;
A
#
# COMPACT_ATOMS: atom_id res chain seq x y z
N MET A 1 -58.69 -18.99 23.78
CA MET A 1 -57.89 -18.69 22.58
C MET A 1 -57.51 -17.20 22.45
N VAL A 2 -58.42 -16.26 22.75
CA VAL A 2 -58.19 -14.80 22.59
C VAL A 2 -57.17 -14.17 23.57
N ILE A 3 -57.01 -14.72 24.79
CA ILE A 3 -56.10 -14.18 25.81
C ILE A 3 -54.61 -14.50 25.52
N VAL A 4 -54.33 -15.62 24.84
CA VAL A 4 -52.96 -16.05 24.51
C VAL A 4 -52.41 -15.28 23.32
N THR A 5 -53.27 -14.84 22.40
CA THR A 5 -52.88 -14.05 21.22
C THR A 5 -52.55 -12.60 21.56
N THR A 6 -53.21 -12.00 22.56
CA THR A 6 -52.94 -10.64 23.03
C THR A 6 -51.66 -10.55 23.86
N SER A 7 -51.35 -11.55 24.68
CA SER A 7 -50.10 -11.61 25.46
C SER A 7 -48.88 -11.81 24.57
N LEU A 8 -48.98 -12.61 23.50
CA LEU A 8 -47.89 -12.82 22.55
C LEU A 8 -47.61 -11.56 21.71
N HIS A 9 -48.65 -10.84 21.27
CA HIS A 9 -48.49 -9.56 20.57
C HIS A 9 -47.83 -8.49 21.45
N ALA A 10 -48.21 -8.39 22.72
CA ALA A 10 -47.57 -7.49 23.67
C ALA A 10 -46.09 -7.81 23.87
N LEU A 11 -45.73 -9.11 23.96
CA LEU A 11 -44.34 -9.54 24.10
C LEU A 11 -43.50 -9.20 22.85
N ILE A 12 -44.05 -9.39 21.65
CA ILE A 12 -43.39 -9.06 20.38
C ILE A 12 -43.18 -7.54 20.25
N LEU A 13 -44.17 -6.73 20.64
CA LEU A 13 -44.06 -5.26 20.63
C LEU A 13 -43.02 -4.77 21.65
N ILE A 14 -43.01 -5.32 22.87
CA ILE A 14 -42.01 -5.00 23.89
C ILE A 14 -40.60 -5.40 23.41
N CYS A 15 -40.46 -6.59 22.83
CA CYS A 15 -39.20 -7.05 22.27
C CYS A 15 -38.72 -6.11 21.14
N SER A 16 -39.59 -5.76 20.19
CA SER A 16 -39.28 -4.82 19.11
C SER A 16 -38.89 -3.43 19.62
N TYR A 17 -39.58 -2.92 20.64
CA TYR A 17 -39.31 -1.62 21.23
C TYR A 17 -37.98 -1.61 22.00
N LEU A 18 -37.69 -2.67 22.75
CA LEU A 18 -36.40 -2.86 23.42
C LEU A 18 -35.28 -3.01 22.38
N THR A 19 -35.45 -3.80 21.32
CA THR A 19 -34.44 -3.92 20.26
C THR A 19 -34.17 -2.56 19.59
N LYS A 20 -35.21 -1.78 19.29
CA LYS A 20 -35.07 -0.42 18.74
C LYS A 20 -34.39 0.53 19.72
N PHE A 21 -34.73 0.48 21.01
CA PHE A 21 -34.13 1.33 22.03
C PHE A 21 -32.66 1.00 22.27
N TYR A 22 -32.31 -0.28 22.42
CA TYR A 22 -30.92 -0.73 22.54
C TYR A 22 -30.12 -0.47 21.26
N CYS A 23 -30.72 -0.66 20.07
CA CYS A 23 -30.08 -0.31 18.81
C CYS A 23 -29.83 1.20 18.72
N ALA A 24 -30.80 2.04 19.06
CA ALA A 24 -30.65 3.50 19.09
C ALA A 24 -29.62 3.99 20.12
N SER A 25 -29.58 3.40 21.32
CA SER A 25 -28.59 3.76 22.34
C SER A 25 -27.17 3.29 21.95
N MET A 26 -27.06 2.12 21.32
CA MET A 26 -25.79 1.61 20.80
C MET A 26 -25.30 2.47 19.64
N VAL A 27 -26.18 2.85 18.70
CA VAL A 27 -25.89 3.77 17.58
C VAL A 27 -25.49 5.16 18.09
N SER A 28 -26.17 5.69 19.10
CA SER A 28 -25.80 6.96 19.74
C SER A 28 -24.41 6.90 20.38
N ARG A 29 -24.09 5.79 21.05
CA ARG A 29 -22.79 5.62 21.72
C ARG A 29 -21.66 5.39 20.73
N THR A 30 -21.87 4.59 19.67
CA THR A 30 -20.87 4.40 18.61
C THR A 30 -20.64 5.69 17.82
N HIS A 31 -21.69 6.47 17.55
CA HIS A 31 -21.58 7.79 16.94
C HIS A 31 -20.77 8.76 17.82
N GLN A 32 -21.05 8.81 19.13
CA GLN A 32 -20.26 9.62 20.07
C GLN A 32 -18.79 9.21 20.12
N ILE A 33 -18.49 7.91 20.15
CA ILE A 33 -17.11 7.39 20.14
C ILE A 33 -16.42 7.75 18.82
N SER A 34 -17.06 7.53 17.68
CA SER A 34 -16.51 7.88 16.36
C SER A 34 -16.20 9.38 16.25
N MET A 35 -17.14 10.23 16.67
CA MET A 35 -16.94 11.68 16.68
C MET A 35 -15.84 12.13 17.63
N SER A 36 -15.68 11.46 18.78
CA SER A 36 -14.59 11.74 19.71
C SER A 36 -13.22 11.37 19.12
N LEU A 37 -13.10 10.23 18.44
CA LEU A 37 -11.87 9.80 17.76
C LEU A 37 -11.52 10.75 16.62
N PHE A 38 -12.48 11.11 15.77
CA PHE A 38 -12.27 12.08 14.71
C PHE A 38 -11.71 13.40 15.25
N ARG A 39 -12.35 13.93 16.30
CA ARG A 39 -11.90 15.19 16.93
C ARG A 39 -10.53 15.05 17.57
N ALA A 40 -10.25 13.95 18.26
CA ALA A 40 -8.96 13.72 18.90
C ALA A 40 -7.80 13.64 17.88
N HIS A 41 -8.02 12.97 16.74
CA HIS A 41 -6.96 12.71 15.76
C HIS A 41 -6.81 13.82 14.71
N LEU A 42 -7.90 14.45 14.27
CA LEU A 42 -7.89 15.39 13.14
C LEU A 42 -8.20 16.84 13.52
N VAL A 43 -8.69 17.11 14.73
CA VAL A 43 -8.97 18.49 15.17
C VAL A 43 -8.01 18.91 16.27
N PHE A 44 -7.98 18.16 17.36
CA PHE A 44 -7.28 18.53 18.59
C PHE A 44 -5.86 17.98 18.71
N TYR A 45 -5.46 17.06 17.83
CA TYR A 45 -4.10 16.52 17.82
C TYR A 45 -3.08 17.67 17.72
N ARG A 46 -2.05 17.62 18.57
CA ARG A 46 -1.09 18.71 18.74
C ARG A 46 0.20 18.38 17.99
N CYS A 47 0.53 19.19 17.00
CA CYS A 47 1.75 19.09 16.20
C CYS A 47 2.75 20.18 16.60
N ALA A 48 4.05 19.91 16.48
CA ALA A 48 5.07 20.95 16.65
C ALA A 48 4.86 22.09 15.64
N LEU A 49 5.14 23.33 16.03
CA LEU A 49 4.93 24.50 15.16
C LEU A 49 5.86 24.51 13.93
N ASN A 50 7.06 23.93 14.04
CA ASN A 50 8.12 24.00 13.03
C ASN A 50 8.09 22.84 12.01
N LEU A 51 6.95 22.16 11.82
CA LEU A 51 6.84 21.12 10.79
C LEU A 51 6.89 21.75 9.39
N ASN A 52 7.77 21.21 8.54
CA ASN A 52 7.85 21.59 7.12
C ASN A 52 7.09 20.58 6.23
N SER A 53 7.01 20.85 4.92
CA SER A 53 6.22 20.06 3.97
C SER A 53 6.60 18.57 3.86
N SER A 54 7.80 18.18 4.32
CA SER A 54 8.21 16.77 4.32
C SER A 54 7.37 15.90 5.27
N TYR A 55 6.70 16.52 6.25
CA TYR A 55 5.83 15.82 7.20
C TYR A 55 4.49 15.40 6.57
N ASN A 56 4.07 16.05 5.48
CA ASN A 56 2.82 15.75 4.78
C ASN A 56 2.89 14.44 3.97
N PHE A 57 4.08 13.89 3.70
CA PHE A 57 4.22 12.67 2.90
C PHE A 57 3.59 11.42 3.56
N GLY A 58 3.41 11.40 4.89
CA GLY A 58 2.66 10.32 5.54
C GLY A 58 1.19 10.30 5.11
N PHE A 59 0.58 11.48 5.05
CA PHE A 59 -0.77 11.66 4.52
C PHE A 59 -0.86 11.34 3.02
N LEU A 60 0.11 11.80 2.22
CA LEU A 60 0.14 11.51 0.78
C LEU A 60 0.26 10.01 0.46
N VAL A 61 1.04 9.25 1.24
CA VAL A 61 1.10 7.78 1.12
C VAL A 61 -0.28 7.17 1.40
N ALA A 62 -0.97 7.58 2.46
CA ALA A 62 -2.30 7.05 2.78
C ALA A 62 -3.32 7.36 1.66
N ILE A 63 -3.33 8.57 1.12
CA ILE A 63 -4.25 8.96 0.04
C ILE A 63 -3.95 8.23 -1.28
N THR A 64 -2.67 8.11 -1.66
CA THR A 64 -2.29 7.35 -2.86
C THR A 64 -2.64 5.86 -2.73
N PHE A 65 -2.56 5.30 -1.52
CA PHE A 65 -2.99 3.94 -1.25
C PHE A 65 -4.52 3.74 -1.40
N VAL A 66 -5.33 4.72 -0.94
CA VAL A 66 -6.78 4.71 -1.19
C VAL A 66 -7.09 4.81 -2.68
N LEU A 67 -6.36 5.66 -3.41
CA LEU A 67 -6.51 5.81 -4.87
C LEU A 67 -6.18 4.50 -5.61
N GLN A 68 -5.16 3.76 -5.15
CA GLN A 68 -4.84 2.43 -5.66
C GLN A 68 -5.97 1.43 -5.47
N ILE A 69 -6.60 1.40 -4.29
CA ILE A 69 -7.72 0.49 -4.01
C ILE A 69 -8.92 0.82 -4.91
N ILE A 70 -9.29 2.10 -5.00
CA ILE A 70 -10.44 2.53 -5.82
C ILE A 70 -10.21 2.12 -7.29
N THR A 71 -9.04 2.44 -7.83
CA THR A 71 -8.72 2.11 -9.23
C THR A 71 -8.53 0.61 -9.47
N GLY A 72 -7.95 -0.11 -8.50
CA GLY A 72 -7.79 -1.56 -8.59
C GLY A 72 -9.13 -2.28 -8.61
N ILE A 73 -10.09 -1.86 -7.78
CA ILE A 73 -11.46 -2.42 -7.77
C ILE A 73 -12.16 -2.13 -9.11
N THR A 74 -12.08 -0.91 -9.65
CA THR A 74 -12.69 -0.61 -10.96
C THR A 74 -12.10 -1.44 -12.09
N LEU A 75 -10.78 -1.66 -12.10
CA LEU A 75 -10.13 -2.53 -13.07
C LEU A 75 -10.53 -4.01 -12.89
N ALA A 76 -10.65 -4.47 -11.64
CA ALA A 76 -10.98 -5.86 -11.31
C ALA A 76 -12.35 -6.30 -11.85
N PHE A 77 -13.33 -5.39 -11.98
CA PHE A 77 -14.64 -5.72 -12.56
C PHE A 77 -14.58 -6.25 -14.00
N ARG A 78 -13.51 -5.95 -14.74
CA ARG A 78 -13.36 -6.29 -16.17
C ARG A 78 -12.09 -7.07 -16.50
N TYR A 79 -11.25 -7.33 -15.52
CA TYR A 79 -10.03 -8.12 -15.68
C TYR A 79 -10.32 -9.62 -15.63
N THR A 80 -9.59 -10.41 -16.42
CA THR A 80 -9.66 -11.89 -16.38
C THR A 80 -8.30 -12.48 -16.02
N SER A 81 -8.23 -13.19 -14.90
CA SER A 81 -6.99 -13.81 -14.39
C SER A 81 -6.74 -15.20 -14.99
N GLU A 82 -6.80 -15.35 -16.31
CA GLU A 82 -6.47 -16.58 -17.01
C GLU A 82 -5.32 -16.34 -18.00
N ALA A 83 -4.28 -17.16 -17.97
CA ALA A 83 -3.05 -16.92 -18.75
C ALA A 83 -3.28 -16.82 -20.27
N SER A 84 -4.34 -17.43 -20.79
CA SER A 84 -4.77 -17.38 -22.19
C SER A 84 -5.33 -16.01 -22.59
N CYS A 85 -5.99 -15.31 -21.66
CA CYS A 85 -6.77 -14.10 -21.95
C CYS A 85 -6.35 -12.89 -21.12
N ALA A 86 -5.47 -13.01 -20.13
CA ALA A 86 -5.12 -11.93 -19.20
C ALA A 86 -4.59 -10.68 -19.91
N PHE A 87 -3.61 -10.87 -20.80
CA PHE A 87 -3.08 -9.78 -21.62
C PHE A 87 -4.17 -9.14 -22.49
N ALA A 88 -4.97 -9.96 -23.17
CA ALA A 88 -6.07 -9.49 -24.00
C ALA A 88 -7.15 -8.74 -23.20
N SER A 89 -7.44 -9.16 -21.96
CA SER A 89 -8.41 -8.50 -21.09
C SER A 89 -7.93 -7.09 -20.69
N VAL A 90 -6.63 -6.90 -20.45
CA VAL A 90 -6.05 -5.57 -20.21
C VAL A 90 -6.10 -4.71 -21.46
N GLN A 91 -5.80 -5.27 -22.65
CA GLN A 91 -5.92 -4.53 -23.91
C GLN A 91 -7.37 -4.11 -24.20
N HIS A 92 -8.32 -5.01 -23.97
CA HIS A 92 -9.76 -4.73 -24.09
C HIS A 92 -10.18 -3.62 -23.11
N LEU A 93 -9.70 -3.67 -21.87
CA LEU A 93 -9.97 -2.62 -20.88
C LEU A 93 -9.47 -1.25 -21.36
N VAL A 94 -8.26 -1.19 -21.91
CA VAL A 94 -7.68 0.07 -22.39
C VAL A 94 -8.42 0.60 -23.62
N ARG A 95 -8.82 -0.27 -24.55
CA ARG A 95 -9.32 0.14 -25.87
C ARG A 95 -10.83 0.27 -25.96
N GLU A 96 -11.56 -0.63 -25.31
CA GLU A 96 -13.00 -0.83 -25.54
C GLU A 96 -13.85 -0.35 -24.37
N VAL A 97 -13.29 -0.25 -23.16
CA VAL A 97 -14.05 0.20 -21.97
C VAL A 97 -13.97 1.72 -21.86
N ALA A 98 -15.13 2.37 -21.75
CA ALA A 98 -15.20 3.81 -21.50
C ALA A 98 -14.39 4.21 -20.25
N ALA A 99 -13.50 5.18 -20.40
CA ALA A 99 -12.51 5.60 -19.39
C ALA A 99 -11.59 4.47 -18.88
N GLY A 100 -11.56 3.29 -19.52
CA GLY A 100 -10.74 2.17 -19.09
C GLY A 100 -9.23 2.46 -19.20
N TRP A 101 -8.82 3.16 -20.27
CA TRP A 101 -7.45 3.66 -20.39
C TRP A 101 -7.08 4.60 -19.22
N GLU A 102 -7.99 5.48 -18.78
CA GLU A 102 -7.75 6.42 -17.68
C GLU A 102 -7.51 5.66 -16.38
N PHE A 103 -8.40 4.73 -16.02
CA PHE A 103 -8.22 3.93 -14.80
C PHE A 103 -6.96 3.06 -14.86
N ARG A 104 -6.64 2.48 -16.02
CA ARG A 104 -5.45 1.64 -16.19
C ARG A 104 -4.15 2.44 -16.08
N MET A 105 -4.11 3.63 -16.66
CA MET A 105 -2.95 4.51 -16.59
C MET A 105 -2.84 5.13 -15.19
N LEU A 106 -3.96 5.57 -14.60
CA LEU A 106 -3.97 6.12 -13.25
C LEU A 106 -3.50 5.09 -12.22
N HIS A 107 -3.95 3.84 -12.31
CA HIS A 107 -3.51 2.76 -11.41
C HIS A 107 -2.00 2.51 -11.52
N ALA A 108 -1.47 2.39 -12.73
CA ALA A 108 -0.03 2.16 -12.95
C ALA A 108 0.85 3.38 -12.59
N THR A 109 0.45 4.58 -13.00
CA THR A 109 1.16 5.82 -12.67
C THR A 109 1.16 6.05 -11.16
N THR A 110 0.00 5.93 -10.52
CA THR A 110 -0.11 6.12 -9.06
C THR A 110 0.76 5.12 -8.31
N ALA A 111 1.05 3.93 -8.85
CA ALA A 111 1.89 2.93 -8.16
C ALA A 111 3.32 3.45 -8.01
N SER A 112 3.85 4.10 -9.05
CA SER A 112 5.13 4.82 -8.98
C SER A 112 5.08 5.96 -7.96
N PHE A 113 4.00 6.75 -7.93
CA PHE A 113 3.87 7.85 -6.96
C PHE A 113 3.72 7.37 -5.51
N VAL A 114 3.14 6.18 -5.26
CA VAL A 114 3.16 5.54 -3.93
C VAL A 114 4.60 5.31 -3.48
N PHE A 115 5.43 4.68 -4.32
CA PHE A 115 6.85 4.47 -3.98
C PHE A 115 7.63 5.77 -3.83
N LEU A 116 7.40 6.76 -4.71
CA LEU A 116 8.02 8.08 -4.56
C LEU A 116 7.68 8.70 -3.20
N CYS A 117 6.41 8.69 -2.81
CA CYS A 117 5.97 9.25 -1.53
C CYS A 117 6.53 8.47 -0.34
N ILE A 118 6.58 7.13 -0.41
CA ILE A 118 7.19 6.29 0.63
C ILE A 118 8.68 6.60 0.77
N LEU A 119 9.42 6.68 -0.33
CA LEU A 119 10.86 6.97 -0.30
C LEU A 119 11.14 8.35 0.32
N ILE A 120 10.34 9.38 -0.01
CA ILE A 120 10.46 10.70 0.62
C ILE A 120 10.06 10.65 2.11
N HIS A 121 9.03 9.89 2.45
CA HIS A 121 8.59 9.72 3.84
C HIS A 121 9.67 9.04 4.69
N MET A 122 10.28 7.97 4.18
CA MET A 122 11.36 7.23 4.82
C MET A 122 12.64 8.07 4.90
N SER A 123 13.01 8.78 3.82
CA SER A 123 14.21 9.62 3.81
C SER A 123 14.12 10.75 4.82
N ARG A 124 12.94 11.38 4.96
CA ARG A 124 12.66 12.33 6.04
C ARG A 124 12.81 11.68 7.41
N GLY A 125 12.30 10.45 7.58
CA GLY A 125 12.41 9.70 8.83
C GLY A 125 13.87 9.43 9.24
N MET A 126 14.73 9.11 8.26
CA MET A 126 16.17 8.95 8.48
C MET A 126 16.86 10.29 8.77
N TYR A 127 16.59 11.31 7.97
CA TYR A 127 17.22 12.63 8.09
C TYR A 127 16.94 13.28 9.46
N ASN A 128 15.69 13.22 9.94
CA ASN A 128 15.30 13.76 11.24
C ASN A 128 15.49 12.76 12.40
N SER A 129 16.15 11.63 12.18
CA SER A 129 16.32 10.55 13.18
C SER A 129 15.01 10.11 13.84
N SER A 130 13.88 10.18 13.10
CA SER A 130 12.56 9.83 13.64
C SER A 130 12.46 8.35 13.98
N TYR A 131 13.29 7.49 13.38
CA TYR A 131 13.37 6.06 13.71
C TYR A 131 13.77 5.80 15.16
N SER A 132 14.56 6.68 15.79
CA SER A 132 15.00 6.49 17.18
C SER A 132 13.95 6.96 18.17
N TYR A 133 13.23 8.04 17.85
CA TYR A 133 12.15 8.57 18.70
C TYR A 133 10.84 7.80 18.55
N LEU A 134 10.53 7.35 17.32
CA LEU A 134 9.30 6.67 16.95
C LEU A 134 9.59 5.24 16.50
N THR A 135 10.28 4.45 17.33
CA THR A 135 10.74 3.11 16.95
C THR A 135 9.59 2.18 16.55
N THR A 136 8.48 2.15 17.30
CA THR A 136 7.32 1.30 16.96
C THR A 136 6.62 1.75 15.67
N ALA A 137 6.50 3.06 15.44
CA ALA A 137 5.99 3.59 14.18
C ALA A 137 6.95 3.25 13.03
N TRP A 138 8.26 3.38 13.23
CA TRP A 138 9.27 3.01 12.23
C TRP A 138 9.17 1.54 11.83
N MET A 139 9.12 0.63 12.80
CA MET A 139 8.99 -0.81 12.54
C MET A 139 7.68 -1.15 11.80
N SER A 140 6.55 -0.58 12.22
CA SER A 140 5.28 -0.77 11.48
C SER A 140 5.34 -0.17 10.07
N GLY A 141 6.07 0.93 9.87
CA GLY A 141 6.34 1.52 8.56
C GLY A 141 7.18 0.62 7.65
N LEU A 142 8.19 -0.06 8.19
CA LEU A 142 8.98 -1.06 7.46
C LEU A 142 8.12 -2.25 7.02
N VAL A 143 7.23 -2.74 7.90
CA VAL A 143 6.27 -3.80 7.55
C VAL A 143 5.32 -3.34 6.43
N LEU A 144 4.79 -2.12 6.52
CA LEU A 144 3.97 -1.52 5.45
C LEU A 144 4.72 -1.40 4.13
N TYR A 145 5.99 -1.02 4.18
CA TYR A 145 6.84 -0.90 3.00
C TYR A 145 7.05 -2.26 2.31
N LEU A 146 7.38 -3.30 3.07
CA LEU A 146 7.53 -4.67 2.54
C LEU A 146 6.21 -5.20 1.95
N LEU A 147 5.08 -4.95 2.62
CA LEU A 147 3.75 -5.29 2.11
C LEU A 147 3.45 -4.55 0.79
N THR A 148 3.86 -3.29 0.67
CA THR A 148 3.68 -2.50 -0.55
C THR A 148 4.55 -3.01 -1.69
N ILE A 149 5.81 -3.40 -1.42
CA ILE A 149 6.70 -4.08 -2.39
C ILE A 149 6.03 -5.35 -2.92
N ALA A 150 5.56 -6.22 -2.03
CA ALA A 150 4.91 -7.47 -2.40
C ALA A 150 3.64 -7.22 -3.24
N THR A 151 2.80 -6.28 -2.81
CA THR A 151 1.55 -5.92 -3.49
C THR A 151 1.82 -5.39 -4.91
N ALA A 152 2.80 -4.50 -5.07
CA ALA A 152 3.16 -3.93 -6.36
C ALA A 152 3.75 -4.98 -7.31
N PHE A 153 4.61 -5.87 -6.81
CA PHE A 153 5.14 -6.98 -7.61
C PHE A 153 4.01 -7.91 -8.10
N LEU A 154 3.08 -8.30 -7.22
CA LEU A 154 1.95 -9.15 -7.61
C LEU A 154 1.07 -8.48 -8.67
N GLY A 155 0.79 -7.18 -8.52
CA GLY A 155 0.06 -6.38 -9.49
C GLY A 155 0.77 -6.27 -10.84
N TYR A 156 2.10 -6.16 -10.83
CA TYR A 156 2.92 -6.10 -12.03
C TYR A 156 2.86 -7.38 -12.87
N VAL A 157 2.55 -8.53 -12.27
CA VAL A 157 2.40 -9.80 -12.99
C VAL A 157 1.07 -9.88 -13.75
N LEU A 158 0.02 -9.17 -13.30
CA LEU A 158 -1.34 -9.32 -13.82
C LEU A 158 -1.54 -8.97 -15.30
N PRO A 159 -0.86 -7.96 -15.88
CA PRO A 159 -0.94 -7.70 -17.32
C PRO A 159 -0.46 -8.86 -18.19
N TRP A 160 0.33 -9.78 -17.64
CA TRP A 160 0.79 -10.99 -18.32
C TRP A 160 1.55 -10.73 -19.63
N GLY A 161 2.31 -9.64 -19.68
CA GLY A 161 3.26 -9.33 -20.76
C GLY A 161 4.61 -10.02 -20.55
N GLN A 162 5.57 -9.75 -21.44
CA GLN A 162 6.92 -10.35 -21.37
C GLN A 162 7.62 -10.04 -20.04
N MET A 163 7.67 -8.78 -19.62
CA MET A 163 8.34 -8.41 -18.36
C MET A 163 7.60 -8.92 -17.14
N SER A 164 6.26 -8.96 -17.17
CA SER A 164 5.45 -9.57 -16.11
C SER A 164 5.82 -11.04 -15.87
N PHE A 165 5.86 -11.86 -16.92
CA PHE A 165 6.11 -13.30 -16.80
C PHE A 165 7.56 -13.63 -16.40
N TRP A 166 8.52 -12.98 -17.06
CA TRP A 166 9.94 -13.23 -16.78
C TRP A 166 10.36 -12.61 -15.44
N GLY A 167 9.80 -11.45 -15.08
CA GLY A 167 9.93 -10.86 -13.76
C GLY A 167 9.40 -11.79 -12.67
N ALA A 168 8.22 -12.37 -12.86
CA ALA A 168 7.68 -13.38 -11.94
C ALA A 168 8.64 -14.56 -11.79
N THR A 169 9.11 -15.11 -12.92
CA THR A 169 10.01 -16.26 -12.94
C THR A 169 11.32 -15.99 -12.19
N VAL A 170 11.95 -14.83 -12.42
CA VAL A 170 13.23 -14.48 -11.78
C VAL A 170 13.03 -14.20 -10.29
N ILE A 171 12.06 -13.36 -9.93
CA ILE A 171 11.86 -12.90 -8.55
C ILE A 171 11.41 -14.06 -7.65
N THR A 172 10.45 -14.89 -8.07
CA THR A 172 10.05 -16.04 -7.24
C THR A 172 11.17 -17.05 -7.08
N ASN A 173 12.01 -17.21 -8.10
CA ASN A 173 13.16 -18.10 -8.02
C ASN A 173 14.21 -17.63 -7.01
N LEU A 174 14.25 -16.35 -6.61
CA LEU A 174 15.13 -15.91 -5.51
C LEU A 174 14.84 -16.66 -4.21
N LEU A 175 13.61 -17.15 -4.02
CA LEU A 175 13.18 -17.92 -2.85
C LEU A 175 13.58 -19.41 -2.91
N SER A 176 14.20 -19.88 -3.99
CA SER A 176 14.59 -21.29 -4.12
C SER A 176 15.53 -21.84 -3.04
N PRO A 177 16.32 -21.03 -2.31
CA PRO A 177 17.07 -21.54 -1.16
C PRO A 177 16.19 -22.08 -0.02
N ILE A 178 14.92 -21.69 0.05
CA ILE A 178 13.97 -22.21 1.04
C ILE A 178 13.24 -23.42 0.42
N PRO A 179 13.43 -24.64 0.96
CA PRO A 179 12.82 -25.85 0.39
C PRO A 179 11.30 -25.74 0.24
N TYR A 180 10.77 -26.24 -0.88
CA TYR A 180 9.34 -26.30 -1.21
C TYR A 180 8.59 -24.95 -1.33
N LEU A 181 9.22 -23.82 -0.98
CA LEU A 181 8.56 -22.51 -1.01
C LEU A 181 8.15 -22.07 -2.41
N VAL A 182 9.02 -22.25 -3.41
CA VAL A 182 8.73 -21.86 -4.80
C VAL A 182 7.57 -22.68 -5.38
N PRO A 183 7.56 -24.03 -5.34
CA PRO A 183 6.41 -24.79 -5.81
C PRO A 183 5.12 -24.49 -5.06
N TRP A 184 5.20 -24.27 -3.74
CA TRP A 184 4.04 -23.90 -2.93
C TRP A 184 3.48 -22.53 -3.31
N LEU A 185 4.33 -21.55 -3.62
CA LEU A 185 3.92 -20.19 -4.03
C LEU A 185 3.35 -20.18 -5.46
N LEU A 186 3.99 -20.89 -6.38
CA LEU A 186 3.57 -20.93 -7.78
C LEU A 186 2.36 -21.84 -8.03
N GLY A 187 2.13 -22.84 -7.18
CA GLY A 187 1.13 -23.89 -7.39
C GLY A 187 1.59 -24.93 -8.42
N GLY A 188 2.91 -25.08 -8.59
CA GLY A 188 3.56 -25.90 -9.61
C GLY A 188 5.05 -25.56 -9.71
N TYR A 189 5.79 -26.23 -10.59
CA TYR A 189 7.25 -26.04 -10.69
C TYR A 189 7.68 -24.79 -11.46
N TYR A 190 6.77 -24.16 -12.19
CA TYR A 190 7.03 -23.00 -13.04
C TYR A 190 5.85 -22.04 -13.02
N VAL A 191 6.09 -20.79 -13.42
CA VAL A 191 5.06 -19.75 -13.54
C VAL A 191 4.03 -20.17 -14.58
N SER A 192 2.78 -20.29 -14.17
CA SER A 192 1.68 -20.82 -14.99
C SER A 192 0.36 -20.09 -14.73
N ASP A 193 -0.71 -20.56 -15.36
CA ASP A 193 -2.08 -20.06 -15.12
C ASP A 193 -2.48 -20.12 -13.64
N VAL A 194 -2.11 -21.20 -12.94
CA VAL A 194 -2.37 -21.36 -11.51
C VAL A 194 -1.68 -20.27 -10.70
N THR A 195 -0.45 -19.90 -11.08
CA THR A 195 0.30 -18.80 -10.45
C THR A 195 -0.44 -17.47 -10.60
N LEU A 196 -0.90 -17.17 -11.82
CA LEU A 196 -1.58 -15.90 -12.13
C LEU A 196 -2.86 -15.71 -11.29
N LYS A 197 -3.70 -16.75 -11.20
CA LYS A 197 -4.93 -16.73 -10.39
C LYS A 197 -4.64 -16.41 -8.92
N ARG A 198 -3.62 -17.06 -8.36
CA ARG A 198 -3.22 -16.86 -6.95
C ARG A 198 -2.64 -15.46 -6.73
N PHE A 199 -1.83 -14.98 -7.67
CA PHE A 199 -1.26 -13.65 -7.59
C PHE A 199 -2.32 -12.56 -7.68
N PHE A 200 -3.36 -12.76 -8.50
CA PHE A 200 -4.52 -11.87 -8.55
C PHE A 200 -5.23 -11.80 -7.18
N VAL A 201 -5.55 -12.96 -6.58
CA VAL A 201 -6.20 -13.01 -5.26
C VAL A 201 -5.36 -12.32 -4.18
N LEU A 202 -4.05 -12.58 -4.15
CA LEU A 202 -3.15 -11.93 -3.19
C LEU A 202 -3.04 -10.42 -3.43
N HIS A 203 -2.88 -9.99 -4.68
CA HIS A 203 -2.84 -8.57 -5.04
C HIS A 203 -4.12 -7.84 -4.66
N PHE A 204 -5.28 -8.52 -4.74
CA PHE A 204 -6.56 -7.94 -4.34
C PHE A 204 -6.70 -7.82 -2.81
N ILE A 205 -6.24 -8.82 -2.04
CA ILE A 205 -6.43 -8.87 -0.57
C ILE A 205 -5.41 -7.98 0.17
N LEU A 206 -4.15 -7.99 -0.25
CA LEU A 206 -3.07 -7.31 0.49
C LEU A 206 -3.28 -5.81 0.70
N PRO A 207 -3.85 -5.03 -0.24
CA PRO A 207 -4.20 -3.63 0.01
C PRO A 207 -5.12 -3.46 1.22
N PHE A 208 -6.13 -4.31 1.41
CA PHE A 208 -7.02 -4.19 2.58
C PHE A 208 -6.32 -4.52 3.89
N VAL A 209 -5.38 -5.48 3.88
CA VAL A 209 -4.49 -5.73 5.02
C VAL A 209 -3.63 -4.50 5.30
N GLY A 210 -3.12 -3.86 4.24
CA GLY A 210 -2.39 -2.59 4.32
C GLY A 210 -3.18 -1.47 4.98
N CYS A 211 -4.49 -1.34 4.72
CA CYS A 211 -5.34 -0.35 5.40
C CYS A 211 -5.35 -0.55 6.92
N ILE A 212 -5.44 -1.79 7.39
CA ILE A 212 -5.40 -2.12 8.83
C ILE A 212 -4.04 -1.70 9.41
N LEU A 213 -2.95 -2.03 8.71
CA LEU A 213 -1.60 -1.67 9.13
C LEU A 213 -1.36 -0.14 9.12
N ILE A 214 -1.96 0.61 8.20
CA ILE A 214 -1.89 2.09 8.18
C ILE A 214 -2.56 2.67 9.44
N VAL A 215 -3.72 2.15 9.85
CA VAL A 215 -4.38 2.59 11.09
C VAL A 215 -3.50 2.29 12.31
N LEU A 216 -2.89 1.10 12.37
CA LEU A 216 -1.95 0.75 13.44
C LEU A 216 -0.70 1.64 13.44
N HIS A 217 -0.17 1.96 12.26
CA HIS A 217 0.99 2.85 12.12
C HIS A 217 0.68 4.27 12.61
N ILE A 218 -0.49 4.83 12.26
CA ILE A 218 -0.95 6.13 12.77
C ILE A 218 -1.20 6.06 14.28
N PHE A 219 -1.74 4.96 14.78
CA PHE A 219 -1.93 4.75 16.22
C PHE A 219 -0.59 4.83 16.96
N TYR A 220 0.45 4.13 16.50
CA TYR A 220 1.78 4.19 17.12
C TYR A 220 2.40 5.60 17.04
N LEU A 221 2.19 6.32 15.94
CA LEU A 221 2.59 7.73 15.85
C LEU A 221 1.92 8.57 16.94
N HIS A 222 0.63 8.35 17.20
CA HIS A 222 -0.13 9.16 18.16
C HIS A 222 0.21 8.89 19.62
N LEU A 223 0.83 7.73 19.94
CA LEU A 223 1.29 7.43 21.30
C LEU A 223 2.40 8.40 21.76
N ASN A 224 3.32 8.74 20.86
CA ASN A 224 4.47 9.58 21.16
C ASN A 224 4.32 11.01 20.59
N GLY A 225 3.52 11.17 19.53
CA GLY A 225 3.40 12.41 18.79
C GLY A 225 4.46 12.54 17.70
N SER A 226 4.27 13.48 16.78
CA SER A 226 5.20 13.70 15.67
C SER A 226 6.55 14.23 16.15
N SER A 227 7.63 13.73 15.56
CA SER A 227 8.94 14.39 15.62
C SER A 227 8.90 15.76 14.95
N ASN A 228 10.01 16.51 14.98
CA ASN A 228 10.13 17.78 14.27
C ASN A 228 11.55 17.98 13.72
N PRO A 229 11.76 18.91 12.75
CA PRO A 229 13.07 19.10 12.11
C PRO A 229 14.22 19.44 13.06
N ALA A 230 13.95 20.01 14.23
CA ALA A 230 15.00 20.34 15.20
C ALA A 230 15.47 19.13 16.03
N GLY A 231 14.77 17.98 15.96
CA GLY A 231 15.15 16.76 16.66
C GLY A 231 15.03 16.82 18.19
N ILE A 232 14.44 17.88 18.74
CA ILE A 232 14.25 18.11 20.19
C ILE A 232 12.76 18.22 20.51
N ASP A 233 12.34 17.86 21.73
CA ASP A 233 10.95 18.10 22.13
C ASP A 233 10.66 19.60 22.19
N SER A 234 9.47 19.99 21.72
CA SER A 234 9.06 21.38 21.61
C SER A 234 7.76 21.61 22.37
N ALA A 235 7.78 22.55 23.31
CA ALA A 235 6.59 23.00 24.01
C ALA A 235 5.63 23.78 23.09
N LEU A 236 6.13 24.30 21.96
CA LEU A 236 5.35 25.08 20.99
C LEU A 236 4.58 24.14 20.05
N LYS A 237 3.35 23.78 20.47
CA LYS A 237 2.46 22.91 19.70
C LYS A 237 1.18 23.62 19.25
N VAL A 238 0.84 23.47 17.98
CA VAL A 238 -0.41 23.94 17.37
C VAL A 238 -1.38 22.80 17.14
N ALA A 239 -2.67 23.09 17.09
CA ALA A 239 -3.68 22.10 16.72
C ALA A 239 -3.53 21.70 15.24
N PHE A 240 -3.82 20.43 14.94
CA PHE A 240 -3.78 19.89 13.58
C PHE A 240 -4.71 20.66 12.65
N TYR A 241 -5.94 20.91 13.08
CA TYR A 241 -6.87 21.80 12.39
C TYR A 241 -6.71 23.24 12.88
N PRO A 242 -6.63 24.24 11.99
CA PRO A 242 -6.63 24.13 10.52
C PRO A 242 -5.22 23.94 9.92
N HIS A 243 -4.16 24.09 10.72
CA HIS A 243 -2.80 24.31 10.23
C HIS A 243 -2.25 23.16 9.37
N MET A 244 -2.19 21.94 9.92
CA MET A 244 -1.68 20.77 9.19
C MET A 244 -2.64 20.34 8.08
N LEU A 245 -3.95 20.46 8.29
CA LEU A 245 -4.92 20.10 7.26
C LEU A 245 -4.77 20.97 6.00
N MET A 246 -4.49 22.28 6.14
CA MET A 246 -4.27 23.16 5.00
C MET A 246 -2.96 22.84 4.26
N THR A 247 -1.88 22.46 4.98
CA THR A 247 -0.64 22.05 4.31
C THR A 247 -0.79 20.70 3.61
N ASP A 248 -1.53 19.76 4.21
CA ASP A 248 -1.91 18.48 3.60
C ASP A 248 -2.71 18.70 2.30
N ALA A 249 -3.72 19.56 2.33
CA ALA A 249 -4.52 19.89 1.15
C ALA A 249 -3.69 20.52 0.02
N LYS A 250 -2.79 21.44 0.36
CA LYS A 250 -1.86 22.05 -0.61
C LYS A 250 -0.94 20.98 -1.23
N CYS A 251 -0.29 20.16 -0.42
CA CYS A 251 0.57 19.08 -0.91
C CYS A 251 -0.19 18.07 -1.77
N LEU A 252 -1.44 17.74 -1.40
CA LEU A 252 -2.30 16.88 -2.20
C LEU A 252 -2.63 17.50 -3.56
N SER A 253 -2.94 18.79 -3.62
CA SER A 253 -3.19 19.46 -4.91
C SER A 253 -1.99 19.38 -5.87
N TYR A 254 -0.77 19.52 -5.34
CA TYR A 254 0.44 19.36 -6.15
C TYR A 254 0.61 17.91 -6.61
N LEU A 255 0.40 16.93 -5.72
CA LEU A 255 0.52 15.52 -6.07
C LEU A 255 -0.50 15.11 -7.14
N ILE A 256 -1.77 15.50 -6.99
CA ILE A 256 -2.81 15.23 -7.98
C ILE A 256 -2.46 15.89 -9.32
N GLY A 257 -1.95 17.13 -9.30
CA GLY A 257 -1.46 17.80 -10.51
C GLY A 257 -0.35 17.02 -11.21
N LEU A 258 0.63 16.50 -10.46
CA LEU A 258 1.71 15.68 -11.01
C LEU A 258 1.23 14.34 -11.57
N ILE A 259 0.36 13.63 -10.85
CA ILE A 259 -0.24 12.38 -11.32
C ILE A 259 -1.03 12.64 -12.62
N PHE A 260 -1.85 13.70 -12.65
CA PHE A 260 -2.61 14.08 -13.83
C PHE A 260 -1.69 14.38 -15.02
N LEU A 261 -0.67 15.22 -14.85
CA LEU A 261 0.27 15.55 -15.93
C LEU A 261 0.97 14.30 -16.46
N GLN A 262 1.41 13.42 -15.56
CA GLN A 262 2.08 12.17 -15.93
C GLN A 262 1.13 11.19 -16.64
N THR A 263 -0.12 11.06 -16.19
CA THR A 263 -1.12 10.16 -16.79
C THR A 263 -1.62 10.68 -18.14
N ALA A 264 -1.81 12.00 -18.29
CA ALA A 264 -2.33 12.61 -19.51
C ALA A 264 -1.27 12.76 -20.61
N PHE A 265 -0.03 13.11 -20.25
CA PHE A 265 1.02 13.44 -21.22
C PHE A 265 2.18 12.44 -21.27
N GLY A 266 2.28 11.50 -20.33
CA GLY A 266 3.34 10.50 -20.32
C GLY A 266 4.74 11.11 -20.24
N LEU A 267 4.93 12.13 -19.39
CA LEU A 267 6.16 12.95 -19.34
C LEU A 267 7.44 12.13 -19.14
N ILE A 268 7.37 11.05 -18.37
CA ILE A 268 8.47 10.13 -18.09
C ILE A 268 8.00 8.69 -18.35
N GLU A 269 8.85 7.84 -18.90
CA GLU A 269 8.59 6.40 -19.00
C GLU A 269 8.69 5.75 -17.62
N LEU A 270 7.54 5.39 -17.04
CA LEU A 270 7.43 4.75 -15.72
C LEU A 270 7.18 3.24 -15.79
N SER A 271 7.16 2.65 -16.98
CA SER A 271 6.94 1.22 -17.20
C SER A 271 7.69 0.73 -18.42
N HIS A 272 8.21 -0.49 -18.37
CA HIS A 272 9.01 -1.05 -19.47
C HIS A 272 8.17 -1.34 -20.74
N PRO A 273 8.60 -0.91 -21.95
CA PRO A 273 7.84 -1.08 -23.19
C PRO A 273 7.55 -2.54 -23.55
N ASP A 274 8.50 -3.46 -23.32
CA ASP A 274 8.31 -4.91 -23.54
C ASP A 274 7.12 -5.50 -22.77
N ASN A 275 6.62 -4.86 -21.72
CA ASN A 275 5.42 -5.35 -21.04
C ASN A 275 4.13 -5.09 -21.84
N SER A 276 4.23 -4.40 -22.97
CA SER A 276 3.19 -4.24 -23.99
C SER A 276 3.22 -5.34 -25.06
N ILE A 277 4.13 -6.31 -24.94
CA ILE A 277 4.23 -7.49 -25.82
C ILE A 277 3.60 -8.68 -25.09
N PRO A 278 2.69 -9.45 -25.72
CA PRO A 278 2.16 -10.67 -25.12
C PRO A 278 3.29 -11.65 -24.80
N VAL A 279 3.17 -12.36 -23.68
CA VAL A 279 4.22 -13.27 -23.23
C VAL A 279 4.52 -14.37 -24.26
N ASN A 280 5.82 -14.56 -24.54
CA ASN A 280 6.33 -15.77 -25.18
C ASN A 280 7.23 -16.50 -24.18
N ARG A 281 6.75 -17.65 -23.68
CA ARG A 281 7.43 -18.43 -22.63
C ARG A 281 8.75 -19.06 -23.10
N PHE A 282 9.00 -19.09 -24.40
CA PHE A 282 10.22 -19.66 -24.99
C PHE A 282 11.26 -18.60 -25.34
N VAL A 283 10.96 -17.31 -25.14
CA VAL A 283 11.85 -16.21 -25.49
C VAL A 283 11.99 -15.25 -24.31
N THR A 284 13.15 -15.27 -23.67
CA THR A 284 13.55 -14.29 -22.67
C THR A 284 13.89 -12.96 -23.34
N PRO A 285 13.36 -11.82 -22.85
CA PRO A 285 13.82 -10.50 -23.25
C PRO A 285 15.33 -10.33 -23.06
N LEU A 286 15.96 -9.52 -23.90
CA LEU A 286 17.39 -9.27 -23.84
C LEU A 286 17.82 -8.68 -22.48
N HIS A 287 16.99 -7.81 -21.91
CA HIS A 287 17.24 -7.15 -20.64
C HIS A 287 16.04 -7.29 -19.69
N ILE A 288 16.03 -8.34 -18.87
CA ILE A 288 15.03 -8.47 -17.79
C ILE A 288 15.41 -7.55 -16.64
N VAL A 289 14.65 -6.48 -16.47
CA VAL A 289 14.87 -5.43 -15.47
C VAL A 289 13.54 -5.17 -14.75
N PRO A 290 13.52 -5.03 -13.42
CA PRO A 290 12.31 -4.70 -12.70
C PRO A 290 11.97 -3.21 -12.82
N GLU A 291 10.78 -2.83 -12.35
CA GLU A 291 10.35 -1.44 -12.29
C GLU A 291 11.31 -0.56 -11.47
N TRP A 292 11.32 0.75 -11.76
CA TRP A 292 12.36 1.69 -11.30
C TRP A 292 12.54 1.69 -9.77
N TYR A 293 11.43 1.57 -9.03
CA TYR A 293 11.43 1.53 -7.57
C TYR A 293 12.04 0.25 -6.97
N PHE A 294 12.39 -0.74 -7.79
CA PHE A 294 13.12 -1.95 -7.40
C PHE A 294 14.56 -2.00 -7.90
N LEU A 295 15.02 -1.03 -8.71
CA LEU A 295 16.35 -1.07 -9.33
C LEU A 295 17.49 -1.09 -8.30
N ALA A 296 17.35 -0.36 -7.19
CA ALA A 296 18.36 -0.37 -6.12
C ALA A 296 18.58 -1.78 -5.55
N TYR A 297 17.49 -2.50 -5.29
CA TYR A 297 17.54 -3.87 -4.79
C TYR A 297 18.09 -4.86 -5.82
N TYR A 298 17.68 -4.69 -7.07
CA TYR A 298 18.19 -5.48 -8.18
C TYR A 298 19.71 -5.30 -8.38
N ALA A 299 20.22 -4.08 -8.22
CA ALA A 299 21.66 -3.82 -8.27
C ALA A 299 22.40 -4.56 -7.16
N VAL A 300 21.90 -4.51 -5.91
CA VAL A 300 22.48 -5.26 -4.78
C VAL A 300 22.54 -6.77 -5.07
N LEU A 301 21.46 -7.34 -5.61
CA LEU A 301 21.40 -8.76 -5.97
C LEU A 301 22.41 -9.13 -7.06
N LYS A 302 22.71 -8.23 -8.01
CA LYS A 302 23.68 -8.48 -9.09
C LYS A 302 25.13 -8.39 -8.65
N VAL A 303 25.43 -7.58 -7.65
CA VAL A 303 26.81 -7.38 -7.16
C VAL A 303 27.30 -8.58 -6.36
N ILE A 304 26.40 -9.34 -5.73
CA ILE A 304 26.75 -10.48 -4.88
C ILE A 304 26.73 -11.76 -5.74
N PRO A 305 27.88 -12.44 -5.96
CA PRO A 305 27.97 -13.63 -6.79
C PRO A 305 27.48 -14.89 -6.06
N SER A 306 26.38 -14.79 -5.32
CA SER A 306 25.73 -15.87 -4.60
C SER A 306 24.23 -15.62 -4.52
N LYS A 307 23.41 -16.60 -4.92
CA LYS A 307 21.95 -16.48 -4.86
C LYS A 307 21.44 -16.34 -3.41
N THR A 308 21.98 -17.14 -2.50
CA THR A 308 21.66 -17.08 -1.07
C THR A 308 22.20 -15.81 -0.44
N GLY A 309 23.45 -15.45 -0.74
CA GLY A 309 24.07 -14.23 -0.24
C GLY A 309 23.34 -12.97 -0.70
N GLY A 310 22.96 -12.92 -1.98
CA GLY A 310 22.16 -11.84 -2.54
C GLY A 310 20.81 -11.71 -1.85
N LEU A 311 20.07 -12.82 -1.69
CA LEU A 311 18.79 -12.80 -0.97
C LEU A 311 18.96 -12.30 0.47
N LEU A 312 19.98 -12.79 1.20
CA LEU A 312 20.24 -12.37 2.57
C LEU A 312 20.56 -10.89 2.66
N VAL A 313 21.39 -10.36 1.77
CA VAL A 313 21.72 -8.92 1.76
C VAL A 313 20.54 -8.08 1.28
N PHE A 314 19.69 -8.59 0.39
CA PHE A 314 18.43 -7.92 0.06
C PHE A 314 17.52 -7.80 1.30
N MET A 315 17.26 -8.92 1.98
CA MET A 315 16.46 -8.94 3.21
C MET A 315 17.11 -8.06 4.28
N LEU A 316 18.42 -8.18 4.46
CA LEU A 316 19.16 -7.38 5.41
C LEU A 316 19.19 -5.91 5.03
N SER A 317 19.25 -5.51 3.76
CA SER A 317 19.24 -4.09 3.34
C SER A 317 17.89 -3.42 3.59
N THR A 318 16.80 -4.17 3.47
CA THR A 318 15.47 -3.69 3.87
C THR A 318 15.32 -3.59 5.39
N LEU A 319 15.97 -4.47 6.14
CA LEU A 319 16.02 -4.49 7.60
C LEU A 319 17.17 -3.65 8.21
N LEU A 320 18.18 -3.22 7.46
CA LEU A 320 19.38 -2.52 7.96
C LEU A 320 19.06 -1.10 8.42
N ASN A 321 17.90 -0.58 8.00
CA ASN A 321 17.23 0.55 8.63
C ASN A 321 16.94 0.34 10.14
N GLU A 322 17.09 -0.89 10.66
CA GLU A 322 17.04 -1.25 12.08
C GLU A 322 18.41 -1.21 12.76
N ILE A 323 19.54 -1.37 12.06
CA ILE A 323 20.86 -1.41 12.74
C ILE A 323 21.29 -0.03 13.24
N SER A 324 20.81 1.04 12.60
CA SER A 324 20.97 2.40 13.15
C SER A 324 20.23 2.60 14.48
N THR A 325 19.16 1.85 14.76
CA THR A 325 18.48 1.87 16.06
C THR A 325 19.24 1.06 17.11
N THR A 326 19.79 -0.11 16.75
CA THR A 326 20.46 -1.01 17.69
C THR A 326 21.85 -0.51 18.09
N MET A 327 22.60 0.13 17.18
CA MET A 327 23.95 0.63 17.50
C MET A 327 23.96 1.80 18.49
N LYS A 328 22.85 2.50 18.72
CA LYS A 328 22.72 3.51 19.80
C LYS A 328 22.25 2.94 21.14
N LEU A 329 21.77 1.70 21.18
CA LEU A 329 21.44 1.01 22.43
C LEU A 329 22.64 0.24 23.02
N ILE A 330 23.73 0.15 22.26
CA ILE A 330 24.97 -0.57 22.62
C ILE A 330 26.11 0.41 22.98
N CYS A 331 25.92 1.72 22.79
CA CYS A 331 26.80 2.78 23.30
C CYS A 331 26.08 3.56 24.40
#